data_AF-A0A522ZV03-F1
#
_entry.id   AF-A0A522ZV03-F1
#
_cell.length_a   1.000
_cell.length_b   1.000
_cell.length_c   1.000
_cell.angle_alpha   90.00
_cell.angle_beta   90.00
_cell.angle_gamma   90.00
#
_symmetry.space_group_name_H-M   'P 1'
#
loop_
_entity.id
_entity.type
_entity.pdbx_description
1 polymer ?
#
loop_
_entity_poly.entity_id
_entity_poly.type
_entity_poly.pdbx_seq_one_letter_code
_entity_poly.pdbx_strand_id
1 'polypeptide(L)'
;MLGFVFVLFLLAACGGVLMLLLIAAGKNYPQWLGTGHGVFALVCLCALFVVNLLGETATPAAAWWALGVFVAGFIGGMLLFRYLYKGRATVPLVLLHGGLNTLGLVLLYNAAF
;
A
#
# COMPACT_ATOMS: atom_id res chain seq x y z
N MET A 1 -13.34 -4.13 12.79
CA MET A 1 -11.91 -4.46 12.57
C MET A 1 -11.36 -3.86 11.27
N LEU A 2 -12.13 -3.84 10.17
CA LEU A 2 -11.70 -3.22 8.90
C LEU A 2 -11.29 -1.74 9.03
N GLY A 3 -12.02 -0.94 9.83
CA GLY A 3 -11.64 0.46 10.07
C GLY A 3 -10.24 0.64 10.69
N PHE A 4 -9.81 -0.29 11.56
CA PHE A 4 -8.44 -0.28 12.09
C PHE A 4 -7.41 -0.59 11.00
N VAL A 5 -7.68 -1.60 10.17
CA VAL A 5 -6.82 -1.96 9.02
C VAL A 5 -6.73 -0.81 8.02
N PHE A 6 -7.84 -0.09 7.78
CA PHE A 6 -7.85 1.13 6.97
C PHE A 6 -6.88 2.17 7.51
N VAL A 7 -6.90 2.45 8.82
CA VAL A 7 -5.96 3.40 9.44
C VAL A 7 -4.51 2.95 9.26
N LEU A 8 -4.21 1.66 9.36
CA LEU A 8 -2.85 1.14 9.10
C LEU A 8 -2.41 1.39 7.66
N PHE A 9 -3.26 1.10 6.67
CA PHE A 9 -2.96 1.40 5.27
C PHE A 9 -2.85 2.90 5.00
N LEU A 10 -3.63 3.74 5.70
CA LEU A 10 -3.52 5.19 5.59
C LEU A 10 -2.16 5.68 6.10
N LEU A 11 -1.68 5.14 7.23
CA LEU A 11 -0.32 5.42 7.72
C LEU A 11 0.76 4.95 6.73
N ALA A 12 0.57 3.80 6.09
CA ALA A 12 1.47 3.32 5.05
C ALA A 12 1.51 4.28 3.85
N ALA A 13 0.33 4.76 3.42
CA ALA A 13 0.20 5.74 2.34
C ALA A 13 0.89 7.07 2.68
N CYS A 14 0.79 7.56 3.93
CA CYS A 14 1.55 8.73 4.37
C CYS A 14 3.06 8.55 4.19
N GLY A 15 3.60 7.36 4.50
CA GLY A 15 5.00 7.03 4.21
C GLY A 15 5.32 7.07 2.71
N GLY A 16 4.40 6.59 1.87
CA GLY A 16 4.50 6.67 0.40
C GLY A 16 4.50 8.13 -0.11
N VAL A 17 3.61 8.96 0.41
CA VAL A 17 3.54 10.39 0.09
C VAL A 17 4.82 11.12 0.50
N LEU A 18 5.37 10.84 1.68
CA LEU A 18 6.65 11.41 2.10
C LEU A 18 7.77 11.07 1.10
N MET A 19 7.88 9.81 0.68
CA MET A 19 8.88 9.40 -0.31
C MET A 19 8.64 10.07 -1.67
N LEU A 20 7.39 10.18 -2.11
CA LEU A 20 7.03 10.91 -3.33
C LEU A 20 7.48 12.36 -3.28
N LEU A 21 7.23 13.06 -2.16
CA LEU A 21 7.63 14.46 -1.98
C LEU A 21 9.16 14.62 -2.01
N LEU A 22 9.90 13.70 -1.39
CA LEU A 22 11.37 13.70 -1.45
C LEU A 22 11.87 13.52 -2.89
N ILE A 23 11.31 12.56 -3.63
CA ILE A 23 11.65 12.31 -5.04
C ILE A 23 11.32 13.52 -5.90
N ALA A 24 10.14 14.11 -5.73
CA ALA A 24 9.72 15.30 -6.46
C ALA A 24 10.61 16.52 -6.17
N ALA A 25 11.15 16.62 -4.94
CA ALA A 25 12.12 17.63 -4.56
C ALA A 25 13.57 17.32 -4.99
N GLY A 26 13.80 16.23 -5.74
CA GLY A 26 15.14 15.80 -6.15
C GLY A 26 16.01 15.31 -4.99
N LYS A 27 15.42 14.98 -3.84
CA LYS A 27 16.12 14.50 -2.65
C LYS A 27 16.10 12.98 -2.57
N ASN A 28 17.22 12.42 -2.15
CA ASN A 28 17.28 10.99 -1.81
C ASN A 28 16.61 10.76 -0.45
N TYR A 29 15.90 9.64 -0.32
CA TYR A 29 15.41 9.14 0.96
C TYR A 29 16.33 8.03 1.50
N PRO A 30 16.43 7.87 2.82
CA PRO A 30 17.27 6.84 3.40
C PRO A 30 16.69 5.44 3.14
N GLN A 31 17.56 4.45 2.94
CA GLN A 31 17.15 3.08 2.57
C GLN A 31 16.18 2.43 3.58
N TRP A 32 16.30 2.77 4.87
CA TRP A 32 15.41 2.25 5.91
C TRP A 32 13.96 2.73 5.71
N LEU A 33 13.73 3.90 5.10
CA LEU A 33 12.38 4.41 4.85
C LEU A 33 11.68 3.59 3.76
N GLY A 34 12.37 3.32 2.65
CA GLY A 34 11.82 2.49 1.58
C GLY A 34 11.59 1.04 2.01
N THR A 35 12.55 0.47 2.75
CA THR A 35 12.43 -0.91 3.27
C THR A 35 11.33 -0.99 4.34
N GLY A 36 11.30 -0.03 5.27
CA GLY A 36 10.29 0.05 6.32
C GLY A 36 8.88 0.23 5.76
N HIS A 37 8.71 1.08 4.74
CA HIS A 37 7.42 1.22 4.06
C HIS A 37 6.95 -0.10 3.44
N GLY A 38 7.83 -0.82 2.73
CA GLY A 38 7.48 -2.12 2.14
C GLY A 38 7.13 -3.17 3.19
N VAL A 39 7.93 -3.30 4.26
CA VAL A 39 7.64 -4.24 5.36
C VAL A 39 6.35 -3.88 6.07
N PHE A 40 6.11 -2.59 6.33
CA PHE A 40 4.88 -2.13 6.96
C PHE A 40 3.65 -2.41 6.08
N ALA A 41 3.74 -2.20 4.77
CA ALA A 41 2.68 -2.57 3.83
C ALA A 41 2.38 -4.08 3.83
N LEU A 42 3.41 -4.94 3.94
CA LEU A 42 3.22 -6.38 4.08
C LEU A 42 2.49 -6.75 5.38
N VAL A 43 2.81 -6.09 6.50
CA VAL A 43 2.08 -6.29 7.76
C VAL A 43 0.60 -5.89 7.61
N CYS A 44 0.32 -4.76 6.94
CA CYS A 44 -1.05 -4.33 6.66
C CYS A 44 -1.82 -5.33 5.79
N LEU A 45 -1.15 -5.91 4.77
CA LEU A 45 -1.72 -6.97 3.93
C LEU A 45 -2.08 -8.22 4.72
N CYS A 46 -1.16 -8.71 5.57
CA CYS A 46 -1.43 -9.85 6.44
C CYS A 46 -2.60 -9.56 7.40
N ALA A 47 -2.65 -8.36 7.98
CA ALA A 47 -3.75 -7.95 8.85
C ALA A 47 -5.10 -7.93 8.11
N LEU A 48 -5.15 -7.36 6.90
CA LEU A 48 -6.37 -7.35 6.10
C LEU A 48 -6.83 -8.76 5.74
N PHE A 49 -5.89 -9.63 5.35
CA PHE A 49 -6.21 -11.02 5.02
C PHE A 49 -6.80 -11.76 6.23
N VAL A 50 -6.18 -11.64 7.41
CA VAL A 50 -6.68 -12.25 8.65
C VAL A 50 -8.05 -11.69 9.02
N VAL A 51 -8.24 -10.37 8.96
CA VAL A 51 -9.55 -9.75 9.26
C VAL A 51 -10.62 -10.22 8.30
N ASN A 52 -10.32 -10.36 7.01
CA ASN A 52 -11.26 -10.87 6.02
C ASN A 52 -11.66 -12.33 6.30
N LEU A 53 -10.70 -13.18 6.71
CA LEU A 53 -10.97 -14.57 7.10
C LEU A 53 -11.85 -14.65 8.35
N LEU A 54 -11.54 -13.86 9.38
CA LEU A 54 -12.28 -13.86 10.65
C LEU A 54 -13.71 -13.30 10.52
N GLY A 55 -13.98 -12.46 9.52
CA GLY A 55 -15.33 -11.97 9.24
C GLY A 55 -16.21 -12.97 8.46
N GLU A 56 -15.63 -14.05 7.92
CA GLU A 56 -16.33 -15.13 7.20
C GLU A 56 -17.35 -14.59 6.18
N THR A 57 -18.61 -15.05 6.23
CA THR A 57 -19.69 -14.65 5.31
C THR A 57 -20.16 -13.21 5.53
N ALA A 58 -19.80 -12.57 6.63
CA ALA A 58 -20.14 -11.18 6.92
C ALA A 58 -19.14 -10.19 6.31
N THR A 59 -17.97 -10.64 5.84
CA THR A 59 -16.97 -9.76 5.21
C THR A 59 -17.50 -9.20 3.89
N PRO A 60 -17.60 -7.88 3.71
CA PRO A 60 -18.03 -7.28 2.44
C PRO A 60 -17.09 -7.66 1.29
N ALA A 61 -17.65 -7.94 0.11
CA ALA A 61 -16.86 -8.28 -1.09
C ALA A 61 -15.79 -7.22 -1.42
N ALA A 62 -16.08 -5.94 -1.17
CA ALA A 62 -15.13 -4.84 -1.36
C ALA A 62 -13.83 -5.00 -0.56
N ALA A 63 -13.86 -5.62 0.63
CA ALA A 63 -12.65 -5.87 1.43
C ALA A 63 -11.72 -6.92 0.79
N TRP A 64 -12.29 -7.91 0.09
CA TRP A 64 -11.52 -8.89 -0.69
C TRP A 64 -10.92 -8.27 -1.95
N TRP A 65 -11.68 -7.41 -2.63
CA TRP A 65 -11.15 -6.64 -3.76
C TRP A 65 -10.04 -5.68 -3.34
N ALA A 66 -10.20 -4.99 -2.21
CA ALA A 66 -9.15 -4.16 -1.63
C ALA A 66 -7.87 -4.97 -1.39
N LEU A 67 -7.99 -6.17 -0.80
CA LEU A 67 -6.86 -7.07 -0.61
C LEU A 67 -6.17 -7.41 -1.94
N GLY A 68 -6.93 -7.80 -2.97
CA GLY A 68 -6.38 -8.11 -4.29
C GLY A 68 -5.63 -6.92 -4.90
N VAL A 69 -6.21 -5.72 -4.82
CA VAL A 69 -5.59 -4.48 -5.32
C VAL A 69 -4.31 -4.15 -4.55
N PHE A 70 -4.30 -4.25 -3.22
CA PHE A 70 -3.10 -4.02 -2.41
C PHE A 70 -2.01 -5.08 -2.67
N VAL A 71 -2.37 -6.35 -2.88
CA VAL A 71 -1.41 -7.40 -3.24
C VAL A 71 -0.78 -7.09 -4.60
N ALA A 72 -1.58 -6.71 -5.59
CA ALA A 72 -1.08 -6.28 -6.89
C ALA A 72 -0.18 -5.04 -6.76
N GLY A 73 -0.56 -4.06 -5.95
CA GLY A 73 0.23 -2.88 -5.61
C GLY A 73 1.57 -3.24 -4.97
N PHE A 74 1.57 -4.14 -3.99
CA PHE A 74 2.77 -4.60 -3.28
C PHE A 74 3.72 -5.35 -4.22
N ILE A 75 3.23 -6.32 -4.98
CA ILE A 75 4.04 -7.06 -5.96
C ILE A 75 4.56 -6.11 -7.03
N GLY A 76 3.72 -5.23 -7.56
CA GLY A 76 4.12 -4.20 -8.51
C GLY A 76 5.21 -3.28 -7.95
N GLY A 77 5.08 -2.84 -6.69
CA GLY A 77 6.09 -2.03 -6.01
C GLY A 77 7.42 -2.77 -5.83
N MET A 78 7.38 -4.05 -5.45
CA MET A 78 8.59 -4.88 -5.37
C MET A 78 9.26 -5.00 -6.74
N LEU A 79 8.51 -5.35 -7.78
CA LEU A 79 9.04 -5.50 -9.13
C LEU A 79 9.62 -4.19 -9.65
N LEU A 80 8.89 -3.09 -9.55
CA LEU A 80 9.30 -1.79 -10.04
C LEU A 80 10.52 -1.24 -9.27
N PHE A 81 10.45 -1.16 -7.94
CA PHE A 81 11.44 -0.41 -7.16
C PHE A 81 12.60 -1.26 -6.64
N ARG A 82 12.44 -2.59 -6.56
CA ARG A 82 13.50 -3.49 -6.10
C ARG A 82 14.26 -4.16 -7.24
N TYR A 83 13.59 -4.44 -8.36
CA TYR A 83 14.17 -5.20 -9.47
C TYR A 83 14.38 -4.34 -10.73
N LEU A 84 13.30 -3.83 -11.34
CA LEU A 84 13.36 -3.17 -12.65
C LEU A 84 14.03 -1.79 -12.63
N TYR A 85 13.68 -0.95 -11.65
CA TYR A 85 14.14 0.43 -11.51
C TYR A 85 14.84 0.66 -10.17
N LYS A 86 15.65 -0.32 -9.74
CA LYS A 86 16.36 -0.28 -8.45
C LYS A 86 17.17 1.01 -8.30
N GLY A 87 16.86 1.79 -7.26
CA GLY A 87 17.52 3.07 -6.98
C GLY A 87 17.20 4.20 -7.96
N ARG A 88 16.23 4.01 -8.86
CA ARG A 88 15.82 4.98 -9.90
C ARG A 88 14.32 5.24 -9.86
N ALA A 89 13.76 5.41 -8.65
CA ALA A 89 12.34 5.71 -8.50
C ALA A 89 12.05 7.11 -9.06
N THR A 90 11.21 7.16 -10.09
CA THR A 90 10.75 8.42 -10.71
C THR A 90 9.32 8.75 -10.30
N VAL A 91 8.93 10.03 -10.32
CA VAL A 91 7.57 10.47 -10.00
C VAL A 91 6.47 9.67 -10.73
N PRO A 92 6.53 9.43 -12.06
CA PRO A 92 5.47 8.68 -12.74
C PRO A 92 5.29 7.25 -12.21
N LEU A 93 6.40 6.55 -11.92
CA LEU A 93 6.36 5.18 -11.36
C LEU A 93 5.75 5.18 -9.95
N VAL A 94 6.10 6.18 -9.14
CA VAL A 94 5.57 6.32 -7.79
C VAL A 94 4.08 6.67 -7.81
N LEU A 95 3.65 7.53 -8.75
CA LEU A 95 2.23 7.85 -8.94
C LEU A 95 1.44 6.64 -9.45
N LEU A 96 2.01 5.83 -10.35
CA LEU A 96 1.38 4.59 -10.81
C LEU A 96 1.17 3.59 -9.66
N HIS A 97 2.23 3.31 -8.90
CA HIS A 97 2.15 2.43 -7.74
C HIS A 97 1.23 3.00 -6.64
N GLY A 98 1.42 4.27 -6.28
CA GLY A 98 0.61 4.95 -5.27
C GLY A 98 -0.86 5.03 -5.66
N GLY A 99 -1.16 5.34 -6.93
CA GLY A 99 -2.53 5.41 -7.46
C GLY A 99 -3.27 4.08 -7.37
N LEU A 100 -2.60 2.97 -7.68
CA LEU A 100 -3.18 1.63 -7.50
C LEU A 100 -3.50 1.35 -6.03
N ASN A 101 -2.62 1.73 -5.10
CA ASN A 101 -2.89 1.59 -3.67
C ASN A 101 -3.97 2.54 -3.15
N THR A 102 -4.12 3.73 -3.74
CA THR A 102 -5.23 4.65 -3.44
C THR A 102 -6.57 4.04 -3.82
N LEU A 103 -6.66 3.32 -4.96
CA LEU A 103 -7.85 2.54 -5.30
C LEU A 103 -8.16 1.48 -4.23
N GLY A 104 -7.13 0.77 -3.75
CA GLY A 104 -7.27 -0.17 -2.63
C GLY A 104 -7.81 0.50 -1.36
N LEU A 105 -7.34 1.71 -1.02
CA LEU A 105 -7.83 2.49 0.11
C LEU A 105 -9.30 2.88 -0.04
N VAL A 106 -9.73 3.30 -1.23
CA VAL A 106 -11.14 3.64 -1.50
C VAL A 106 -12.04 2.42 -1.34
N LEU A 107 -11.63 1.26 -1.88
CA LEU A 107 -12.37 0.01 -1.72
C LEU A 107 -12.46 -0.41 -0.24
N LEU A 108 -11.37 -0.29 0.50
CA LEU A 108 -11.32 -0.63 1.91
C LEU A 108 -12.15 0.33 2.76
N TYR A 109 -12.16 1.63 2.44
CA TYR A 109 -13.01 2.62 3.11
C TYR A 109 -14.49 2.25 2.99
N ASN A 110 -14.97 1.98 1.77
CA ASN A 110 -16.36 1.57 1.51
C ASN A 110 -16.74 0.24 2.16
N ALA A 111 -15.76 -0.61 2.48
CA ALA A 111 -15.99 -1.85 3.22
C ALA A 111 -15.99 -1.65 4.75
N ALA A 112 -15.36 -0.57 5.23
CA ALA A 112 -15.11 -0.34 6.64
C ALA A 112 -16.11 0.63 7.30
N PHE A 113 -16.73 1.52 6.52
CA PHE A 113 -17.63 2.59 6.95
C PHE A 113 -18.82 2.71 5.99
#